data_AF-A0AAU2U4H0-F1
#
_entry.id   AF-A0AAU2U4H0-F1
#
_cell.length_a   1.000
_cell.length_b   1.000
_cell.length_c   1.000
_cell.angle_alpha   90.00
_cell.angle_beta   90.00
_cell.angle_gamma   90.00
#
_symmetry.space_group_name_H-M   'P 1'
#
loop_
_entity.id
_entity.type
_entity.pdbx_description
1 polymer ?
#
loop_
_entity_poly.entity_id
_entity_poly.type
_entity_poly.pdbx_seq_one_letter_code
_entity_poly.pdbx_strand_id
1 'polypeptide(L)'
;MNAIVGSMSGGKTATVSCLRALLGADVKVVPELRGRTISGTVLIGERRFRILRQLVTTTTAKVDIAEIGGQQELWRLPASELQAGYDQTFRNWWLDILDLPAVRVPRAPTDDASPLVPVTISDYLMYCVLKQNEIDNSVFGTPDNNHKNIKRKYVFDILYGLYDPEAAGLREHLRKVTTELKALTSDADTLERILENTTFASRAHLEVQRQQAEQELAQARRTDLNLTQELTETATVSLRTQISEAEAELARISDAAAAEAVSQSRLEELRDQLIAQSRRLTRALVAERLLNDFEFHTCPRCGAGIPDRGDEHTCRLCLQTPPQTPAPSTLAAEQDRVIEQVTETEELIKRSTSRLDELQAARAAQTRRRTELGEQLDRATATYLTDQTERIRAVAAQQARLEEHLARLGDALTLHERLQGQNERIAELEREQEDLNARIAAARHSNTSVHERLNTLDAAFESTLRSFDAPRFDNRPGSRINRDTYMPVVDGRSFADLQSQGVEVLVNVAHVLAHQKVALTDEAIPLPNLLIIDGISSNVGHEGVDLERLRKMYTTLLEAANHHIDRLQIIVTDNDSPPIDGIHRALELSDTDRLVPQAPSLPEDSTHSAEDNEAEPGNGARDPS
;
A
#
# COMPACT_ATOMS: atom_id res chain seq x y z
N MET A 1 -33.94 -45.19 31.47
CA MET A 1 -34.27 -44.44 30.23
C MET A 1 -35.34 -43.40 30.51
N ASN A 2 -35.25 -42.20 29.93
CA ASN A 2 -36.24 -41.14 30.09
C ASN A 2 -37.13 -41.03 28.85
N ALA A 3 -38.43 -40.87 29.03
CA ALA A 3 -39.39 -40.65 27.95
C ALA A 3 -40.06 -39.28 28.06
N ILE A 4 -40.20 -38.61 26.92
CA ILE A 4 -41.02 -37.43 26.71
C ILE A 4 -42.24 -37.86 25.90
N VAL A 5 -43.39 -37.95 26.56
CA VAL A 5 -44.64 -38.48 25.97
C VAL A 5 -45.63 -37.34 25.75
N GLY A 6 -46.50 -37.45 24.75
CA GLY A 6 -47.58 -36.47 24.61
C GLY A 6 -48.31 -36.48 23.29
N SER A 7 -49.38 -35.70 23.17
CA SER A 7 -50.16 -35.57 21.92
C SER A 7 -49.32 -35.04 20.75
N MET A 8 -49.77 -35.28 19.51
CA MET A 8 -49.04 -34.83 18.31
C MET A 8 -48.69 -33.33 18.33
N SER A 9 -49.52 -32.49 18.95
CA SER A 9 -49.33 -31.03 19.01
C SER A 9 -48.73 -30.51 20.33
N GLY A 10 -48.30 -31.39 21.23
CA GLY A 10 -47.81 -31.03 22.58
C GLY A 10 -46.44 -30.33 22.62
N GLY A 11 -45.66 -30.38 21.54
CA GLY A 11 -44.34 -29.73 21.45
C GLY A 11 -43.13 -30.61 21.77
N LYS A 12 -43.22 -31.93 21.59
CA LYS A 12 -42.10 -32.88 21.81
C LYS A 12 -40.86 -32.58 20.96
N THR A 13 -41.04 -32.47 19.65
CA THR A 13 -39.96 -32.08 18.69
C THR A 13 -39.37 -30.71 19.02
N ALA A 14 -40.21 -29.78 19.51
CA ALA A 14 -39.76 -28.47 19.98
C ALA A 14 -38.90 -28.59 21.25
N THR A 15 -39.24 -29.51 22.16
CA THR A 15 -38.44 -29.85 23.34
C THR A 15 -37.06 -30.34 22.94
N VAL A 16 -36.98 -31.29 21.98
CA VAL A 16 -35.71 -31.80 21.45
C VAL A 16 -34.89 -30.68 20.80
N SER A 17 -35.54 -29.78 20.06
CA SER A 17 -34.88 -28.62 19.45
C SER A 17 -34.29 -27.67 20.50
N CYS A 18 -34.99 -27.44 21.62
CA CYS A 18 -34.49 -26.67 22.75
C CYS A 18 -33.31 -27.38 23.46
N LEU A 19 -33.39 -28.70 23.68
CA LEU A 19 -32.29 -29.47 24.26
C LEU A 19 -31.03 -29.39 23.38
N ARG A 20 -31.16 -29.54 22.07
CA ARG A 20 -30.04 -29.38 21.13
C ARG A 20 -29.42 -27.98 21.20
N ALA A 21 -30.26 -26.94 21.33
CA ALA A 21 -29.77 -25.58 21.53
C ALA A 21 -29.04 -25.44 22.90
N LEU A 22 -29.49 -26.07 23.98
CA LEU A 22 -28.74 -26.08 25.25
C LEU A 22 -27.37 -26.75 25.10
N LEU A 23 -27.24 -27.73 24.21
CA LEU A 23 -26.00 -28.47 23.94
C LEU A 23 -25.10 -27.80 22.88
N GLY A 24 -25.34 -26.54 22.53
CA GLY A 24 -24.48 -25.78 21.62
C GLY A 24 -24.79 -25.92 20.12
N ALA A 25 -25.84 -26.66 19.74
CA ALA A 25 -26.31 -26.70 18.35
C ALA A 25 -26.87 -25.34 17.88
N ASP A 26 -27.07 -25.19 16.57
CA ASP A 26 -27.80 -24.04 16.01
C ASP A 26 -29.23 -23.96 16.56
N VAL A 27 -29.70 -22.74 16.84
CA VAL A 27 -31.09 -22.50 17.23
C VAL A 27 -31.99 -22.68 16.02
N LYS A 28 -32.65 -23.84 15.94
CA LYS A 28 -33.68 -24.17 14.95
C LYS A 28 -34.96 -24.56 15.68
N VAL A 29 -35.63 -23.55 16.25
CA VAL A 29 -36.88 -23.72 17.01
C VAL A 29 -38.07 -23.19 16.23
N VAL A 30 -39.26 -23.65 16.61
CA VAL A 30 -40.53 -23.15 16.09
C VAL A 30 -40.69 -21.64 16.36
N PRO A 31 -41.42 -20.89 15.50
CA PRO A 31 -41.53 -19.43 15.58
C PRO A 31 -41.90 -18.88 16.97
N GLU A 32 -42.78 -19.57 17.69
CA GLU A 32 -43.34 -19.19 18.99
C GLU A 32 -42.30 -19.17 20.12
N LEU A 33 -41.19 -19.91 19.93
CA LEU A 33 -40.08 -19.99 20.89
C LEU A 33 -38.95 -19.00 20.56
N ARG A 34 -38.96 -18.35 19.40
CA ARG A 34 -37.90 -17.40 19.01
C ARG A 34 -37.86 -16.21 19.96
N GLY A 35 -36.65 -15.82 20.35
CA GLY A 35 -36.42 -14.71 21.30
C GLY A 35 -36.70 -15.06 22.76
N ARG A 36 -37.27 -16.23 23.07
CA ARG A 36 -37.42 -16.70 24.45
C ARG A 36 -36.08 -17.17 25.02
N THR A 37 -36.00 -17.26 26.34
CA THR A 37 -34.83 -17.81 27.04
C THR A 37 -35.12 -19.22 27.51
N ILE A 38 -34.17 -20.12 27.30
CA ILE A 38 -34.18 -21.47 27.85
C ILE A 38 -33.12 -21.59 28.94
N SER A 39 -33.43 -22.39 29.97
CA SER A 39 -32.50 -22.73 31.03
C SER A 39 -32.47 -24.25 31.18
N GLY A 40 -31.29 -24.82 31.33
CA GLY A 40 -31.10 -26.24 31.63
C GLY A 40 -30.01 -26.43 32.67
N THR A 41 -30.07 -27.55 33.39
CA THR A 41 -28.95 -28.01 34.23
C THR A 41 -28.38 -29.27 33.61
N VAL A 42 -27.07 -29.30 33.39
CA VAL A 42 -26.34 -30.44 32.85
C VAL A 42 -25.36 -30.96 33.90
N LEU A 43 -25.16 -32.28 33.93
CA LEU A 43 -24.14 -32.94 34.73
C LEU A 43 -23.07 -33.45 33.76
N ILE A 44 -21.82 -33.04 33.96
CA ILE A 44 -20.67 -33.42 33.14
C ILE A 44 -19.61 -33.98 34.07
N GLY A 45 -19.35 -35.28 33.97
CA GLY A 45 -18.62 -36.00 35.01
C GLY A 45 -19.32 -35.81 36.37
N GLU A 46 -18.62 -35.24 37.34
CA GLU A 46 -19.18 -34.93 38.66
C GLU A 46 -19.66 -33.47 38.81
N ARG A 47 -19.42 -32.62 37.80
CA ARG A 47 -19.69 -31.18 37.85
C ARG A 47 -21.06 -30.86 37.30
N ARG A 48 -21.80 -29.96 37.97
CA ARG A 48 -23.13 -29.52 37.54
C ARG A 48 -23.07 -28.10 37.01
N PHE A 49 -23.64 -27.86 35.84
CA PHE A 49 -23.69 -26.53 35.22
C PHE A 49 -25.11 -26.14 34.90
N ARG A 50 -25.49 -24.91 35.23
CA ARG A 50 -26.71 -24.27 34.73
C ARG A 50 -26.39 -23.39 33.55
N ILE A 51 -27.06 -23.65 32.44
CA ILE A 51 -26.91 -22.95 31.18
C ILE A 51 -28.19 -22.15 30.93
N LEU A 52 -28.06 -20.85 30.70
CA LEU A 52 -29.10 -19.96 30.20
C LEU A 52 -28.74 -19.51 28.78
N ARG A 53 -29.62 -19.78 27.82
CA ARG A 53 -29.42 -19.42 26.41
C ARG A 53 -30.66 -18.75 25.85
N GLN A 54 -30.47 -17.64 25.14
CA GLN A 54 -31.55 -17.06 24.32
C GLN A 54 -31.72 -17.85 23.02
N LEU A 55 -32.97 -18.13 22.66
CA LEU A 55 -33.37 -18.78 21.42
C LEU A 55 -33.38 -17.79 20.25
N VAL A 56 -32.21 -17.24 19.94
CA VAL A 56 -31.96 -16.37 18.79
C VAL A 56 -30.91 -16.99 17.88
N THR A 57 -30.98 -16.67 16.59
CA THR A 57 -30.04 -17.19 15.57
C THR A 57 -28.74 -16.40 15.50
N THR A 58 -28.63 -15.28 16.22
CA THR A 58 -27.44 -14.44 16.28
C THR A 58 -26.24 -15.24 16.84
N THR A 59 -25.18 -15.35 16.05
CA THR A 59 -23.96 -16.14 16.35
C THR A 59 -23.21 -15.62 17.57
N THR A 60 -23.39 -14.35 17.92
CA THR A 60 -22.73 -13.68 19.04
C THR A 60 -23.61 -13.51 20.28
N ALA A 61 -24.85 -14.03 20.24
CA ALA A 61 -25.75 -14.01 21.38
C ALA A 61 -25.08 -14.62 22.62
N LYS A 62 -25.29 -14.00 23.78
CA LYS A 62 -24.64 -14.42 25.01
C LYS A 62 -25.34 -15.63 25.63
N VAL A 63 -24.51 -16.56 26.09
CA VAL A 63 -24.91 -17.75 26.84
C VAL A 63 -24.26 -17.64 28.20
N ASP A 64 -25.09 -17.70 29.24
CA ASP A 64 -24.66 -17.61 30.62
C ASP A 64 -24.55 -19.05 31.19
N ILE A 65 -23.41 -19.39 31.77
CA ILE A 65 -23.08 -20.73 32.28
C ILE A 65 -22.59 -20.56 33.70
N ALA A 66 -23.21 -21.23 34.65
CA ALA A 66 -22.80 -21.19 36.05
C ALA A 66 -22.60 -22.59 36.59
N GLU A 67 -21.45 -22.88 37.17
CA GLU A 67 -21.24 -24.11 37.94
C GLU A 67 -22.03 -24.05 39.26
N ILE A 68 -22.79 -25.11 39.56
CA ILE A 68 -23.60 -25.24 40.77
C ILE A 68 -22.99 -26.30 41.67
N GLY A 69 -22.75 -25.94 42.93
CA GLY A 69 -22.29 -26.87 43.97
C GLY A 69 -20.79 -27.20 43.93
N GLY A 70 -20.04 -26.66 42.95
CA GLY A 70 -18.59 -26.78 42.81
C GLY A 70 -17.85 -25.47 43.12
N GLN A 71 -16.82 -25.14 42.32
CA GLN A 71 -15.97 -23.95 42.49
C GLN A 71 -16.67 -22.61 42.18
N GLN A 72 -17.95 -22.65 41.79
CA GLN A 72 -18.78 -21.49 41.45
C GLN A 72 -18.21 -20.65 40.29
N GLU A 73 -17.64 -21.31 39.29
CA GLU A 73 -17.21 -20.66 38.06
C GLU A 73 -18.42 -20.14 37.27
N LEU A 74 -18.25 -18.95 36.67
CA LEU A 74 -19.27 -18.28 35.87
C LEU A 74 -18.66 -17.87 34.53
N TRP A 75 -19.33 -18.25 33.45
CA TRP A 75 -19.00 -17.80 32.10
C TRP A 75 -20.19 -17.09 31.48
N ARG A 76 -19.89 -16.03 30.74
CA ARG A 76 -20.79 -15.42 29.77
C ARG A 76 -20.08 -15.48 28.43
N LEU A 77 -20.50 -16.33 27.51
CA LEU A 77 -19.79 -16.59 26.25
C LEU A 77 -20.65 -16.25 25.04
N PRO A 78 -20.07 -15.75 23.93
CA PRO A 78 -20.79 -15.69 22.67
C PRO A 78 -21.11 -17.10 22.16
N ALA A 79 -22.28 -17.28 21.52
CA ALA A 79 -22.80 -18.60 21.16
C ALA A 79 -21.88 -19.41 20.22
N SER A 80 -21.41 -18.82 19.12
CA SER A 80 -20.64 -19.54 18.10
C SER A 80 -19.54 -18.74 17.41
N GLU A 81 -19.58 -17.41 17.48
CA GLU A 81 -18.59 -16.53 16.86
C GLU A 81 -17.85 -15.72 17.93
N LEU A 82 -16.52 -15.75 17.89
CA LEU A 82 -15.68 -15.07 18.88
C LEU A 82 -15.80 -13.56 18.71
N GLN A 83 -15.90 -12.84 19.83
CA GLN A 83 -15.93 -11.37 19.86
C GLN A 83 -14.73 -10.82 20.62
N ALA A 84 -14.31 -9.60 20.29
CA ALA A 84 -13.25 -8.91 21.03
C ALA A 84 -13.55 -8.89 22.54
N GLY A 85 -12.54 -9.26 23.34
CA GLY A 85 -12.67 -9.38 24.80
C GLY A 85 -13.14 -10.76 25.31
N TYR A 86 -13.36 -11.74 24.43
CA TYR A 86 -13.62 -13.13 24.79
C TYR A 86 -12.50 -14.03 24.23
N ASP A 87 -12.13 -15.04 25.01
CA ASP A 87 -11.13 -16.06 24.70
C ASP A 87 -11.74 -17.31 24.05
N GLN A 88 -13.00 -17.62 24.36
CA GLN A 88 -13.71 -18.77 23.82
C GLN A 88 -15.19 -18.48 23.48
N THR A 89 -15.81 -19.38 22.73
CA THR A 89 -17.25 -19.39 22.44
C THR A 89 -17.95 -20.48 23.25
N PHE A 90 -19.27 -20.42 23.37
CA PHE A 90 -20.05 -21.48 24.03
C PHE A 90 -19.90 -22.85 23.34
N ARG A 91 -19.73 -22.87 22.01
CA ARG A 91 -19.42 -24.10 21.28
C ARG A 91 -18.07 -24.69 21.64
N ASN A 92 -17.05 -23.84 21.76
CA ASN A 92 -15.72 -24.29 22.14
C ASN A 92 -15.69 -24.75 23.59
N TRP A 93 -16.39 -24.03 24.49
CA TRP A 93 -16.58 -24.48 25.88
C TRP A 93 -17.13 -25.90 25.96
N TRP A 94 -18.10 -26.26 25.12
CA TRP A 94 -18.60 -27.64 25.04
C TRP A 94 -17.57 -28.65 24.52
N LEU A 95 -16.72 -28.25 23.57
CA LEU A 95 -15.63 -29.12 23.11
C LEU A 95 -14.60 -29.33 24.23
N ASP A 96 -14.20 -28.26 24.90
CA ASP A 96 -13.17 -28.28 25.94
C ASP A 96 -13.65 -29.05 27.18
N ILE A 97 -14.87 -28.80 27.66
CA ILE A 97 -15.40 -29.45 28.88
C ILE A 97 -15.70 -30.95 28.68
N LEU A 98 -15.91 -31.38 27.43
CA LEU A 98 -16.14 -32.77 27.05
C LEU A 98 -14.88 -33.45 26.49
N ASP A 99 -13.74 -32.77 26.47
CA ASP A 99 -12.48 -33.23 25.88
C ASP A 99 -12.64 -33.73 24.42
N LEU A 100 -13.48 -33.04 23.64
CA LEU A 100 -13.70 -33.37 22.23
C LEU A 100 -12.63 -32.70 21.35
N PRO A 101 -12.03 -33.42 20.38
CA PRO A 101 -11.02 -32.84 19.50
C PRO A 101 -11.52 -31.61 18.72
N ALA A 102 -10.86 -30.47 18.95
CA ALA A 102 -11.12 -29.22 18.24
C ALA A 102 -10.27 -29.14 16.95
N VAL A 103 -10.72 -29.84 15.90
CA VAL A 103 -10.00 -29.91 14.62
C VAL A 103 -10.68 -29.10 13.50
N ARG A 104 -9.91 -28.74 12.47
CA ARG A 104 -10.42 -28.07 11.27
C ARG A 104 -10.28 -28.99 10.07
N VAL A 105 -11.36 -29.10 9.29
CA VAL A 105 -11.44 -30.03 8.16
C VAL A 105 -11.72 -29.29 6.86
N PRO A 106 -11.23 -29.78 5.70
CA PRO A 106 -11.53 -29.20 4.40
C PRO A 106 -13.03 -29.13 4.14
N ARG A 107 -13.52 -27.95 3.71
CA ARG A 107 -14.93 -27.78 3.31
C ARG A 107 -15.27 -28.62 2.08
N ALA A 108 -14.31 -28.81 1.18
CA ALA A 108 -14.37 -29.70 0.02
C ALA A 108 -13.13 -30.61 0.02
N PRO A 109 -13.26 -31.90 0.41
CA PRO A 109 -12.13 -32.82 0.53
C PRO A 109 -11.35 -33.07 -0.77
N THR A 110 -11.99 -32.89 -1.93
CA THR A 110 -11.39 -33.11 -3.25
C THR A 110 -10.65 -31.87 -3.79
N ASP A 111 -10.69 -30.75 -3.06
CA ASP A 111 -10.05 -29.50 -3.46
C ASP A 111 -8.98 -29.12 -2.44
N ASP A 112 -7.72 -29.21 -2.88
CA ASP A 112 -6.53 -28.89 -2.08
C ASP A 112 -6.40 -27.40 -1.76
N ALA A 113 -7.23 -26.52 -2.32
CA ALA A 113 -7.30 -25.09 -1.99
C ALA A 113 -8.52 -24.72 -1.10
N SER A 114 -9.55 -25.55 -1.04
CA SER A 114 -10.74 -25.39 -0.18
C SER A 114 -10.50 -24.84 1.24
N PRO A 115 -11.28 -23.88 1.75
CA PRO A 115 -11.08 -23.37 3.11
C PRO A 115 -11.31 -24.46 4.16
N LEU A 116 -10.53 -24.41 5.24
CA LEU A 116 -10.74 -25.26 6.42
C LEU A 116 -11.88 -24.70 7.29
N VAL A 117 -12.80 -25.56 7.70
CA VAL A 117 -13.91 -25.23 8.60
C VAL A 117 -13.76 -25.99 9.92
N PRO A 118 -14.08 -25.37 11.07
CA PRO A 118 -13.99 -26.06 12.35
C PRO A 118 -15.05 -27.16 12.46
N VAL A 119 -14.69 -28.28 13.05
CA VAL A 119 -15.63 -29.26 13.60
C VAL A 119 -16.14 -28.71 14.94
N THR A 120 -17.45 -28.70 15.11
CA THR A 120 -18.12 -28.07 16.27
C THR A 120 -18.88 -29.13 17.07
N ILE A 121 -19.28 -28.79 18.30
CA ILE A 121 -20.14 -29.68 19.12
C ILE A 121 -21.41 -30.12 18.37
N SER A 122 -21.97 -29.26 17.52
CA SER A 122 -23.15 -29.63 16.72
C SER A 122 -22.89 -30.75 15.72
N ASP A 123 -21.66 -30.92 15.27
CA ASP A 123 -21.25 -31.96 14.34
C ASP A 123 -21.10 -33.31 15.09
N TYR A 124 -20.53 -33.31 16.30
CA TYR A 124 -20.50 -34.49 17.18
C TYR A 124 -21.90 -34.95 17.59
N LEU A 125 -22.80 -34.00 17.90
CA LEU A 125 -24.19 -34.30 18.28
C LEU A 125 -24.99 -35.01 17.17
N MET A 126 -24.51 -35.05 15.93
CA MET A 126 -25.12 -35.86 14.85
C MET A 126 -25.14 -37.35 15.20
N TYR A 127 -24.17 -37.83 15.99
CA TYR A 127 -24.07 -39.20 16.49
C TYR A 127 -24.76 -39.41 17.85
N CYS A 128 -25.37 -38.36 18.40
CA CYS A 128 -26.05 -38.38 19.71
C CYS A 128 -27.56 -38.13 19.57
N VAL A 129 -28.01 -37.48 18.50
CA VAL A 129 -29.40 -37.02 18.36
C VAL A 129 -30.00 -37.45 17.02
N LEU A 130 -30.93 -38.41 17.07
CA LEU A 130 -31.78 -38.77 15.94
C LEU A 130 -33.04 -37.88 15.94
N LYS A 131 -33.29 -37.19 14.84
CA LYS A 131 -34.43 -36.28 14.69
C LYS A 131 -35.60 -37.01 14.02
N GLN A 132 -36.83 -36.62 14.36
CA GLN A 132 -38.03 -37.24 13.80
C GLN A 132 -38.11 -37.17 12.27
N ASN A 133 -37.63 -36.08 11.67
CA ASN A 133 -37.65 -35.90 10.21
C ASN A 133 -36.51 -36.62 9.47
N GLU A 134 -35.55 -37.20 10.21
CA GLU A 134 -34.37 -37.89 9.67
C GLU A 134 -34.39 -39.39 10.00
N ILE A 135 -35.09 -39.80 11.08
CA ILE A 135 -35.00 -41.14 11.67
C ILE A 135 -35.34 -42.28 10.70
N ASP A 136 -36.19 -42.03 9.71
CA ASP A 136 -36.69 -43.02 8.75
C ASP A 136 -36.11 -42.86 7.33
N ASN A 137 -35.49 -41.74 7.00
CA ASN A 137 -35.10 -41.44 5.61
C ASN A 137 -33.63 -41.05 5.46
N SER A 138 -32.91 -40.93 6.58
CA SER A 138 -31.62 -40.29 6.62
C SER A 138 -30.71 -40.87 7.70
N VAL A 139 -29.45 -41.12 7.38
CA VAL A 139 -28.45 -41.51 8.38
C VAL A 139 -27.69 -40.27 8.84
N PHE A 140 -27.96 -39.85 10.08
CA PHE A 140 -27.37 -38.66 10.69
C PHE A 140 -27.54 -37.37 9.84
N GLY A 141 -28.67 -37.20 9.14
CA GLY A 141 -28.94 -35.99 8.34
C GLY A 141 -28.38 -35.97 6.91
N THR A 142 -28.15 -37.15 6.32
CA THR A 142 -27.82 -37.41 4.90
C THR A 142 -29.06 -37.89 4.12
N PRO A 143 -29.41 -37.41 2.91
CA PRO A 143 -28.58 -36.73 1.92
C PRO A 143 -28.83 -35.23 1.77
N ASP A 144 -29.69 -34.62 2.59
CA ASP A 144 -30.19 -33.25 2.41
C ASP A 144 -29.13 -32.16 2.22
N ASN A 145 -27.87 -32.41 2.60
CA ASN A 145 -26.79 -31.43 2.50
C ASN A 145 -25.40 -32.09 2.36
N ASN A 146 -24.73 -31.85 1.22
CA ASN A 146 -23.36 -32.33 0.98
C ASN A 146 -22.35 -31.86 2.05
N HIS A 147 -22.47 -30.63 2.55
CA HIS A 147 -21.58 -30.11 3.60
C HIS A 147 -21.76 -30.85 4.94
N LYS A 148 -22.99 -31.21 5.31
CA LYS A 148 -23.24 -32.02 6.51
C LYS A 148 -22.67 -33.43 6.35
N ASN A 149 -22.83 -34.03 5.16
CA ASN A 149 -22.29 -35.35 4.86
C ASN A 149 -20.75 -35.37 4.97
N ILE A 150 -20.08 -34.34 4.47
CA ILE A 150 -18.61 -34.17 4.60
C ILE A 150 -18.22 -34.12 6.08
N LYS A 151 -18.87 -33.25 6.88
CA LYS A 151 -18.56 -33.14 8.30
C LYS A 151 -18.87 -34.41 9.09
N ARG A 152 -19.97 -35.10 8.76
CA ARG A 152 -20.32 -36.41 9.34
C ARG A 152 -19.17 -37.41 9.13
N LYS A 153 -18.64 -37.51 7.91
CA LYS A 153 -17.50 -38.40 7.63
C LYS A 153 -16.28 -38.04 8.45
N TYR A 154 -15.93 -36.76 8.53
CA TYR A 154 -14.80 -36.34 9.36
C TYR A 154 -15.01 -36.59 10.85
N VAL A 155 -16.21 -36.39 11.39
CA VAL A 155 -16.53 -36.74 12.78
C VAL A 155 -16.35 -38.23 13.01
N PHE A 156 -16.81 -39.09 12.09
CA PHE A 156 -16.52 -40.53 12.15
C PHE A 156 -15.01 -40.78 12.18
N ASP A 157 -14.26 -40.13 11.29
CA ASP A 157 -12.81 -40.32 11.22
C ASP A 157 -12.12 -39.94 12.54
N ILE A 158 -12.57 -38.85 13.17
CA ILE A 158 -12.07 -38.39 14.47
C ILE A 158 -12.43 -39.39 15.56
N LEU A 159 -13.69 -39.80 15.66
CA LEU A 159 -14.20 -40.71 16.68
C LEU A 159 -13.44 -42.04 16.70
N TYR A 160 -13.12 -42.58 15.53
CA TYR A 160 -12.48 -43.89 15.40
C TYR A 160 -10.96 -43.83 15.24
N GLY A 161 -10.36 -42.63 15.24
CA GLY A 161 -8.91 -42.44 15.13
C GLY A 161 -8.35 -42.61 13.72
N LEU A 162 -9.20 -42.49 12.69
CA LEU A 162 -8.79 -42.41 11.28
C LEU A 162 -8.30 -41.00 10.90
N TYR A 163 -8.70 -39.98 11.68
CA TYR A 163 -8.25 -38.61 11.52
C TYR A 163 -7.08 -38.31 12.45
N ASP A 164 -5.89 -38.21 11.89
CA ASP A 164 -4.68 -37.82 12.64
C ASP A 164 -4.54 -36.28 12.73
N PRO A 165 -4.57 -35.68 13.94
CA PRO A 165 -4.34 -34.24 14.14
C PRO A 165 -2.97 -33.76 13.66
N GLU A 166 -1.92 -34.57 13.77
CA GLU A 166 -0.58 -34.20 13.27
C GLU A 166 -0.60 -34.13 11.74
N ALA A 167 -1.13 -35.15 11.06
CA ALA A 167 -1.35 -35.12 9.62
C ALA A 167 -2.26 -33.96 9.17
N ALA A 168 -3.23 -33.55 9.99
CA ALA A 168 -4.07 -32.39 9.70
C ALA A 168 -3.28 -31.08 9.72
N GLY A 169 -2.44 -30.87 10.74
CA GLY A 169 -1.52 -29.73 10.81
C GLY A 169 -0.53 -29.70 9.63
N LEU A 170 0.03 -30.85 9.26
CA LEU A 170 0.90 -30.98 8.10
C LEU A 170 0.19 -30.64 6.79
N ARG A 171 -1.08 -31.07 6.61
CA ARG A 171 -1.89 -30.73 5.43
C ARG A 171 -2.24 -29.24 5.37
N GLU A 172 -2.48 -28.60 6.51
CA GLU A 172 -2.67 -27.15 6.54
C GLU A 172 -1.41 -26.42 6.10
N HIS A 173 -0.25 -26.85 6.59
CA HIS A 173 1.02 -26.27 6.20
C HIS A 173 1.32 -26.49 4.70
N LEU A 174 1.09 -27.71 4.21
CA LEU A 174 1.20 -28.04 2.79
C LEU A 174 0.32 -27.15 1.90
N ARG A 175 -0.89 -26.82 2.35
CA ARG A 175 -1.79 -25.91 1.63
C ARG A 175 -1.22 -24.50 1.54
N LYS A 176 -0.63 -23.98 2.63
CA LYS A 176 0.01 -22.65 2.66
C LYS A 176 1.17 -22.60 1.69
N VAL A 177 2.09 -23.57 1.79
CA VAL A 177 3.25 -23.73 0.90
C VAL A 177 2.81 -23.83 -0.56
N THR A 178 1.80 -24.65 -0.87
CA THR A 178 1.30 -24.83 -2.24
C THR A 178 0.67 -23.56 -2.80
N THR A 179 0.01 -22.77 -1.96
CA THR A 179 -0.60 -21.49 -2.38
C THR A 179 0.48 -20.44 -2.66
N GLU A 180 1.48 -20.34 -1.78
CA GLU A 180 2.63 -19.45 -1.94
C GLU A 180 3.44 -19.80 -3.19
N LEU A 181 3.72 -21.10 -3.40
CA LEU A 181 4.43 -21.62 -4.56
C LEU A 181 3.70 -21.25 -5.85
N LYS A 182 2.39 -21.50 -5.95
CA LYS A 182 1.60 -21.12 -7.15
C LYS A 182 1.67 -19.62 -7.44
N ALA A 183 1.60 -18.77 -6.42
CA ALA A 183 1.68 -17.33 -6.60
C ALA A 183 3.07 -16.91 -7.07
N LEU A 184 4.14 -17.38 -6.41
CA LEU A 184 5.52 -17.04 -6.77
C LEU A 184 5.91 -17.56 -8.15
N THR A 185 5.52 -18.78 -8.52
CA THR A 185 5.77 -19.33 -9.86
C THR A 185 5.06 -18.49 -10.93
N SER A 186 3.80 -18.12 -10.72
CA SER A 186 3.07 -17.26 -11.67
C SER A 186 3.72 -15.87 -11.82
N ASP A 187 4.22 -15.30 -10.73
CA ASP A 187 4.91 -14.01 -10.74
C ASP A 187 6.28 -14.10 -11.45
N ALA A 188 7.04 -15.16 -11.18
CA ALA A 188 8.32 -15.43 -11.82
C ALA A 188 8.15 -15.65 -13.34
N ASP A 189 7.19 -16.49 -13.76
CA ASP A 189 6.85 -16.73 -15.17
C ASP A 189 6.43 -15.44 -15.90
N THR A 190 5.80 -14.51 -15.18
CA THR A 190 5.41 -13.21 -15.73
C THR A 190 6.62 -12.31 -15.90
N LEU A 191 7.49 -12.25 -14.89
CA LEU A 191 8.70 -11.44 -14.92
C LEU A 191 9.70 -11.94 -15.98
N GLU A 192 9.89 -13.26 -16.08
CA GLU A 192 10.74 -13.90 -17.08
C GLU A 192 10.26 -13.55 -18.50
N ARG A 193 8.95 -13.67 -18.76
CA ARG A 193 8.35 -13.30 -20.06
C ARG A 193 8.53 -11.82 -20.39
N ILE A 194 8.50 -10.92 -19.41
CA ILE A 194 8.77 -9.49 -19.63
C ILE A 194 10.24 -9.29 -20.01
N LEU A 195 11.17 -9.96 -19.33
CA LEU A 195 12.60 -9.86 -19.62
C LEU A 195 12.95 -10.43 -21.00
N GLU A 196 12.41 -11.59 -21.37
CA GLU A 196 12.64 -12.24 -22.68
C GLU A 196 12.16 -11.39 -23.86
N ASN A 197 11.03 -10.68 -23.71
CA ASN A 197 10.44 -9.87 -24.77
C ASN A 197 11.05 -8.47 -24.89
N THR A 198 12.08 -8.15 -24.09
CA THR A 198 12.74 -6.85 -24.11
C THR A 198 14.23 -6.99 -24.43
N THR A 199 14.92 -5.86 -24.63
CA THR A 199 16.38 -5.83 -24.79
C THR A 199 17.15 -6.28 -23.54
N PHE A 200 16.45 -6.62 -22.46
CA PHE A 200 17.00 -6.95 -21.16
C PHE A 200 17.05 -8.46 -20.87
N ALA A 201 16.87 -9.31 -21.88
CA ALA A 201 16.77 -10.77 -21.71
C ALA A 201 18.00 -11.41 -21.02
N SER A 202 19.21 -10.92 -21.29
CA SER A 202 20.45 -11.54 -20.79
C SER A 202 21.13 -10.67 -19.72
N ARG A 203 21.15 -11.13 -18.47
CA ARG A 203 21.90 -10.50 -17.37
C ARG A 203 23.37 -10.29 -17.72
N ALA A 204 24.04 -11.32 -18.24
CA ALA A 204 25.45 -11.25 -18.63
C ALA A 204 25.70 -10.18 -19.70
N HIS A 205 24.78 -10.03 -20.66
CA HIS A 205 24.90 -8.98 -21.66
C HIS A 205 24.73 -7.57 -21.06
N LEU A 206 23.79 -7.41 -20.11
CA LEU A 206 23.57 -6.14 -19.41
C LEU A 206 24.76 -5.73 -18.55
N GLU A 207 25.42 -6.68 -17.88
CA GLU A 207 26.62 -6.40 -17.09
C GLU A 207 27.78 -5.91 -17.97
N VAL A 208 27.96 -6.51 -19.16
CA VAL A 208 28.95 -6.05 -20.15
C VAL A 208 28.59 -4.65 -20.67
N GLN A 209 27.32 -4.40 -21.03
CA GLN A 209 26.87 -3.08 -21.47
C GLN A 209 27.07 -2.01 -20.37
N ARG A 210 26.81 -2.35 -19.11
CA ARG A 210 27.02 -1.45 -17.96
C ARG A 210 28.49 -1.07 -17.84
N GLN A 211 29.38 -2.06 -17.91
CA GLN A 211 30.82 -1.82 -17.83
C GLN A 211 31.33 -0.95 -18.98
N GLN A 212 30.80 -1.15 -20.20
CA GLN A 212 31.14 -0.31 -21.36
C GLN A 212 30.66 1.14 -21.17
N ALA A 213 29.41 1.33 -20.78
CA ALA A 213 28.84 2.67 -20.54
C ALA A 213 29.54 3.41 -19.39
N GLU A 214 29.96 2.71 -18.33
CA GLU A 214 30.78 3.27 -17.24
C GLU A 214 32.14 3.78 -17.75
N GLN A 215 32.80 3.01 -18.63
CA GLN A 215 34.07 3.42 -19.24
C GLN A 215 33.91 4.63 -20.15
N GLU A 216 32.87 4.65 -20.99
CA GLU A 216 32.55 5.78 -21.86
C GLU A 216 32.24 7.05 -21.06
N LEU A 217 31.49 6.92 -19.95
CA LEU A 217 31.17 8.04 -19.07
C LEU A 217 32.43 8.59 -18.40
N ALA A 218 33.32 7.71 -17.92
CA ALA A 218 34.59 8.12 -17.35
C ALA A 218 35.47 8.87 -18.36
N GLN A 219 35.46 8.44 -19.63
CA GLN A 219 36.18 9.13 -20.70
C GLN A 219 35.56 10.49 -21.03
N ALA A 220 34.22 10.58 -21.12
CA ALA A 220 33.52 11.84 -21.35
C ALA A 220 33.77 12.86 -20.22
N ARG A 221 33.85 12.41 -18.97
CA ARG A 221 34.21 13.27 -17.81
C ARG A 221 35.64 13.79 -17.89
N ARG A 222 36.59 12.99 -18.38
CA ARG A 222 37.97 13.47 -18.62
C ARG A 222 38.03 14.52 -19.73
N THR A 223 37.29 14.31 -20.81
CA THR A 223 37.23 15.29 -21.93
C THR A 223 36.67 16.64 -21.48
N ASP A 224 35.63 16.65 -20.64
CA ASP A 224 35.03 17.86 -20.09
C ASP A 224 36.01 18.68 -19.23
N LEU A 225 36.77 18.00 -18.37
CA LEU A 225 37.82 18.63 -17.56
C LEU A 225 38.91 19.29 -18.42
N ASN A 226 39.35 18.61 -19.48
CA ASN A 226 40.37 19.14 -20.39
C ASN A 226 39.86 20.37 -21.16
N LEU A 227 38.63 20.32 -21.69
CA LEU A 227 38.00 21.46 -22.38
C LEU A 227 37.86 22.69 -21.46
N THR A 228 37.53 22.45 -20.18
CA THR A 228 37.43 23.51 -19.19
C THR A 228 38.79 24.16 -18.89
N GLN A 229 39.88 23.40 -18.89
CA GLN A 229 41.23 23.94 -18.71
C GLN A 229 41.69 24.77 -19.91
N GLU A 230 41.46 24.29 -21.14
CA GLU A 230 41.89 24.97 -22.38
C GLU A 230 41.29 26.39 -22.54
N LEU A 231 40.08 26.64 -22.04
CA LEU A 231 39.40 27.94 -22.07
C LEU A 231 40.15 29.07 -21.34
N THR A 232 41.10 28.74 -20.47
CA THR A 232 41.67 29.70 -19.51
C THR A 232 42.94 30.42 -20.02
N GLU A 233 43.66 29.90 -21.02
CA GLU A 233 45.06 30.32 -21.22
C GLU A 233 45.46 30.99 -22.55
N THR A 234 44.90 30.67 -23.73
CA THR A 234 45.78 30.75 -24.93
C THR A 234 45.46 31.73 -26.07
N ALA A 235 44.30 32.40 -26.17
CA ALA A 235 43.99 33.20 -27.38
C ALA A 235 44.07 34.74 -27.21
N THR A 236 43.85 35.29 -26.02
CA THR A 236 43.60 36.73 -25.83
C THR A 236 44.75 37.49 -25.16
N VAL A 237 45.75 36.79 -24.64
CA VAL A 237 46.87 37.38 -23.87
C VAL A 237 47.70 38.34 -24.72
N SER A 238 48.09 37.95 -25.94
CA SER A 238 48.91 38.79 -26.82
C SER A 238 48.20 40.08 -27.28
N LEU A 239 46.90 40.00 -27.62
CA LEU A 239 46.10 41.17 -28.02
C LEU A 239 45.85 42.13 -26.84
N ARG A 240 45.63 41.61 -25.63
CA ARG A 240 45.49 42.42 -24.41
C ARG A 240 46.78 43.19 -24.09
N THR A 241 47.95 42.56 -24.26
CA THR A 241 49.24 43.23 -24.11
C THR A 241 49.42 44.35 -25.13
N GLN A 242 49.12 44.09 -26.41
CA GLN A 242 49.22 45.11 -27.47
C GLN A 242 48.25 46.29 -27.29
N ILE A 243 47.04 46.05 -26.77
CA ILE A 243 46.10 47.12 -26.43
C ILE A 243 46.65 47.96 -25.28
N SER A 244 47.19 47.33 -24.23
CA SER A 244 47.80 48.04 -23.10
C SER A 244 48.97 48.92 -23.53
N GLU A 245 49.86 48.41 -24.40
CA GLU A 245 50.95 49.19 -24.99
C GLU A 245 50.44 50.36 -25.83
N ALA A 246 49.37 50.14 -26.61
CA ALA A 246 48.77 51.17 -27.44
C ALA A 246 48.14 52.30 -26.62
N GLU A 247 47.50 51.98 -25.49
CA GLU A 247 46.92 52.93 -24.55
C GLU A 247 48.00 53.74 -23.80
N ALA A 248 49.10 53.10 -23.40
CA ALA A 248 50.24 53.78 -22.79
C ALA A 248 50.89 54.80 -23.75
N GLU A 249 51.02 54.45 -25.03
CA GLU A 249 51.52 55.37 -26.06
C GLU A 249 50.54 56.52 -26.33
N LEU A 250 49.24 56.24 -26.39
CA LEU A 250 48.22 57.26 -26.60
C LEU A 250 48.20 58.29 -25.46
N ALA A 251 48.40 57.86 -24.22
CA ALA A 251 48.54 58.73 -23.07
C ALA A 251 49.77 59.64 -23.21
N ARG A 252 50.95 59.08 -23.54
CA ARG A 252 52.18 59.86 -23.76
C ARG A 252 52.03 60.93 -24.83
N ILE A 253 51.43 60.59 -25.97
CA ILE A 253 51.20 61.54 -27.07
C ILE A 253 50.20 62.63 -26.65
N SER A 254 49.15 62.26 -25.90
CA SER A 254 48.14 63.22 -25.44
C SER A 254 48.72 64.23 -24.45
N ASP A 255 49.57 63.79 -23.53
CA ASP A 255 50.26 64.67 -22.58
C ASP A 255 51.23 65.62 -23.29
N ALA A 256 51.99 65.12 -24.27
CA ALA A 256 52.88 65.94 -25.09
C ALA A 256 52.11 66.99 -25.91
N ALA A 257 50.98 66.63 -26.50
CA ALA A 257 50.13 67.55 -27.25
C ALA A 257 49.55 68.65 -26.35
N ALA A 258 49.09 68.29 -25.14
CA ALA A 258 48.58 69.26 -24.17
C ALA A 258 49.66 70.25 -23.71
N ALA A 259 50.88 69.77 -23.44
CA ALA A 259 52.01 70.61 -23.07
C ALA A 259 52.41 71.58 -24.20
N GLU A 260 52.46 71.10 -25.45
CA GLU A 260 52.80 71.93 -26.61
C GLU A 260 51.73 73.01 -26.87
N ALA A 261 50.43 72.68 -26.73
CA ALA A 261 49.34 73.66 -26.86
C ALA A 261 49.42 74.78 -25.80
N VAL A 262 49.78 74.45 -24.55
CA VAL A 262 50.02 75.46 -23.51
C VAL A 262 51.22 76.35 -23.85
N SER A 263 52.29 75.76 -24.39
CA SER A 263 53.48 76.50 -24.82
C SER A 263 53.15 77.49 -25.96
N GLN A 264 52.40 77.03 -26.97
CA GLN A 264 51.96 77.84 -28.09
C GLN A 264 51.12 79.04 -27.62
N SER A 265 50.14 78.82 -26.74
CA SER A 265 49.30 79.89 -26.18
C SER A 265 50.13 80.96 -25.46
N ARG A 266 51.17 80.57 -24.70
CA ARG A 266 52.08 81.54 -24.05
C ARG A 266 52.90 82.36 -25.05
N LEU A 267 53.33 81.74 -26.16
CA LEU A 267 54.04 82.44 -27.22
C LEU A 267 53.15 83.45 -27.94
N GLU A 268 51.88 83.11 -28.18
CA GLU A 268 50.90 84.03 -28.76
C GLU A 268 50.63 85.23 -27.83
N GLU A 269 50.48 85.00 -26.53
CA GLU A 269 50.36 86.08 -25.53
C GLU A 269 51.59 87.00 -25.52
N LEU A 270 52.80 86.42 -25.59
CA LEU A 270 54.05 87.18 -25.64
C LEU A 270 54.15 88.03 -26.91
N ARG A 271 53.80 87.46 -28.08
CA ARG A 271 53.76 88.18 -29.35
C ARG A 271 52.84 89.40 -29.24
N ASP A 272 51.65 89.24 -28.69
CA ASP A 272 50.68 90.33 -28.57
C ASP A 272 51.17 91.45 -27.63
N GLN A 273 51.87 91.09 -26.55
CA GLN A 273 52.53 92.04 -25.65
C GLN A 273 53.64 92.83 -26.38
N LEU A 274 54.49 92.15 -27.15
CA LEU A 274 55.57 92.79 -27.91
C LEU A 274 55.04 93.71 -29.01
N ILE A 275 53.97 93.32 -29.72
CA ILE A 275 53.28 94.17 -30.70
C ILE A 275 52.71 95.42 -30.01
N ALA A 276 52.10 95.27 -28.83
CA ALA A 276 51.58 96.41 -28.07
C ALA A 276 52.70 97.36 -27.62
N GLN A 277 53.86 96.82 -27.23
CA GLN A 277 55.05 97.60 -26.89
C GLN A 277 55.63 98.34 -28.10
N SER A 278 55.75 97.67 -29.25
CA SER A 278 56.16 98.31 -30.52
C SER A 278 55.27 99.50 -30.88
N ARG A 279 53.94 99.33 -30.79
CA ARG A 279 52.97 100.43 -31.01
C ARG A 279 53.09 101.57 -30.00
N ARG A 280 53.52 101.30 -28.76
CA ARG A 280 53.81 102.37 -27.77
C ARG A 280 55.08 103.14 -28.15
N LEU A 281 56.13 102.44 -28.58
CA LEU A 281 57.36 103.07 -29.07
C LEU A 281 57.14 103.89 -30.34
N THR A 282 56.35 103.39 -31.30
CA THR A 282 55.97 104.17 -32.50
C THR A 282 55.28 105.48 -32.14
N ARG A 283 54.34 105.44 -31.17
CA ARG A 283 53.65 106.65 -30.70
C ARG A 283 54.60 107.65 -30.04
N ALA A 284 55.58 107.18 -29.28
CA ALA A 284 56.60 108.04 -28.67
C ALA A 284 57.49 108.73 -29.73
N LEU A 285 57.97 107.98 -30.73
CA LEU A 285 58.77 108.49 -31.86
C LEU A 285 58.02 109.53 -32.71
N VAL A 286 56.74 109.27 -33.02
CA VAL A 286 55.90 110.19 -33.79
C VAL A 286 55.60 111.47 -33.00
N ALA A 287 55.33 111.36 -31.70
CA ALA A 287 55.10 112.51 -30.85
C ALA A 287 56.33 113.42 -30.74
N GLU A 288 57.53 112.84 -30.59
CA GLU A 288 58.79 113.62 -30.55
C GLU A 288 59.03 114.41 -31.84
N ARG A 289 58.81 113.79 -33.00
CA ARG A 289 59.07 114.39 -34.32
C ARG A 289 58.08 115.50 -34.70
N LEU A 290 56.85 115.44 -34.20
CA LEU A 290 55.81 116.43 -34.49
C LEU A 290 55.76 117.59 -33.49
N LEU A 291 56.34 117.45 -32.28
CA LEU A 291 56.18 118.45 -31.20
C LEU A 291 57.41 119.35 -30.98
N ASN A 292 58.58 119.03 -31.57
CA ASN A 292 59.82 119.77 -31.34
C ASN A 292 60.15 120.86 -32.39
N ASP A 293 59.35 121.02 -33.45
CA ASP A 293 59.70 121.88 -34.60
C ASP A 293 58.65 122.99 -34.89
N PHE A 294 58.28 123.75 -33.85
CA PHE A 294 57.44 124.94 -34.00
C PHE A 294 58.16 126.20 -33.54
N GLU A 295 58.43 127.12 -34.45
CA GLU A 295 58.79 128.49 -34.10
C GLU A 295 57.53 129.29 -33.76
N PHE A 296 57.43 129.73 -32.50
CA PHE A 296 56.32 130.57 -32.08
C PHE A 296 56.58 132.01 -32.50
N HIS A 297 55.89 132.46 -33.56
CA HIS A 297 55.87 133.87 -33.96
C HIS A 297 54.78 134.68 -33.23
N THR A 298 53.79 133.99 -32.65
CA THR A 298 52.66 134.59 -31.94
C THR A 298 52.49 133.91 -30.59
N CYS A 299 52.28 134.69 -29.53
CA CYS A 299 52.11 134.16 -28.18
C CYS A 299 50.81 133.35 -28.11
N PRO A 300 50.85 132.02 -27.85
CA PRO A 300 49.66 131.17 -27.81
C PRO A 300 48.71 131.52 -26.65
N ARG A 301 49.13 132.37 -25.71
CA ARG A 301 48.32 132.82 -24.57
C ARG A 301 47.46 134.07 -24.87
N CYS A 302 48.00 135.05 -25.60
CA CYS A 302 47.34 136.35 -25.78
C CYS A 302 47.26 136.84 -27.24
N GLY A 303 47.80 136.09 -28.20
CA GLY A 303 47.71 136.41 -29.62
C GLY A 303 48.60 137.56 -30.10
N ALA A 304 49.42 138.16 -29.23
CA ALA A 304 50.37 139.20 -29.61
C ALA A 304 51.60 138.61 -30.33
N GLY A 305 52.13 139.35 -31.32
CA GLY A 305 53.36 138.99 -32.03
C GLY A 305 54.55 138.94 -31.09
N ILE A 306 55.38 137.90 -31.18
CA ILE A 306 56.56 137.71 -30.34
C ILE A 306 57.73 138.43 -31.01
N PRO A 307 58.33 139.46 -30.35
CA PRO A 307 59.50 140.14 -30.89
C PRO A 307 60.69 139.16 -30.92
N ASP A 308 61.61 139.32 -31.88
CA ASP A 308 62.84 138.53 -31.90
C ASP A 308 63.67 138.82 -30.64
N ARG A 309 63.72 137.82 -29.76
CA ARG A 309 64.44 137.85 -28.47
C ARG A 309 64.98 136.45 -28.17
N GLY A 310 66.18 136.39 -27.61
CA GLY A 310 66.91 135.14 -27.37
C GLY A 310 67.90 134.81 -28.50
N ASP A 311 68.73 133.80 -28.26
CA ASP A 311 69.65 133.23 -29.25
C ASP A 311 69.07 131.95 -29.87
N GLU A 312 69.81 131.34 -30.80
CA GLU A 312 69.40 130.14 -31.53
C GLU A 312 69.19 128.91 -30.63
N HIS A 313 69.56 128.98 -29.34
CA HIS A 313 69.52 127.86 -28.40
C HIS A 313 68.57 128.08 -27.23
N THR A 314 67.79 129.17 -27.25
CA THR A 314 66.81 129.49 -26.20
C THR A 314 65.41 129.68 -26.77
N CYS A 315 64.40 129.17 -26.07
CA CYS A 315 63.02 129.28 -26.51
C CYS A 315 62.56 130.75 -26.51
N ARG A 316 62.06 131.27 -27.65
CA ARG A 316 61.63 132.69 -27.78
C ARG A 316 60.49 133.10 -26.83
N LEU A 317 59.73 132.11 -26.31
CA LEU A 317 58.63 132.35 -25.36
C LEU A 317 59.11 132.55 -23.92
N CYS A 318 59.90 131.62 -23.38
CA CYS A 318 60.30 131.61 -21.96
C CYS A 318 61.77 131.97 -21.71
N LEU A 319 62.58 132.11 -22.78
CA LEU A 319 64.02 132.37 -22.75
C LEU A 319 64.85 131.30 -22.02
N GLN A 320 64.31 130.09 -21.84
CA GLN A 320 65.07 128.95 -21.29
C GLN A 320 65.55 128.02 -22.41
N THR A 321 66.68 127.36 -22.17
CA THR A 321 67.21 126.31 -23.04
C THR A 321 66.34 125.05 -22.91
N PRO A 322 65.79 124.50 -24.02
CA PRO A 322 64.99 123.27 -23.96
C PRO A 322 65.79 122.09 -23.36
N PRO A 323 65.17 121.24 -22.52
CA PRO A 323 65.83 120.04 -22.02
C PRO A 323 66.09 119.04 -23.17
N GLN A 324 67.23 118.36 -23.12
CA GLN A 324 67.62 117.34 -24.10
C GLN A 324 66.74 116.08 -23.91
N THR A 325 65.74 115.89 -24.77
CA THR A 325 65.06 114.58 -24.92
C THR A 325 66.05 113.54 -25.44
N PRO A 326 65.95 112.25 -25.03
CA PRO A 326 66.82 111.21 -25.55
C PRO A 326 66.74 111.18 -27.07
N ALA A 327 67.88 111.08 -27.74
CA ALA A 327 67.95 111.22 -29.19
C ALA A 327 67.02 110.23 -29.91
N PRO A 328 66.36 110.63 -31.02
CA PRO A 328 65.47 109.77 -31.82
C PRO A 328 66.09 108.42 -32.20
N SER A 329 67.42 108.34 -32.27
CA SER A 329 68.18 107.12 -32.56
C SER A 329 68.07 106.03 -31.49
N THR A 330 67.86 106.40 -30.21
CA THR A 330 67.76 105.43 -29.10
C THR A 330 66.39 104.74 -29.04
N LEU A 331 65.31 105.48 -29.26
CA LEU A 331 63.95 104.93 -29.34
C LEU A 331 63.74 104.12 -30.63
N ALA A 332 64.36 104.52 -31.74
CA ALA A 332 64.36 103.75 -32.99
C ALA A 332 65.09 102.41 -32.83
N ALA A 333 66.27 102.40 -32.19
CA ALA A 333 67.00 101.15 -31.93
C ALA A 333 66.23 100.17 -31.03
N GLU A 334 65.54 100.66 -30.00
CA GLU A 334 64.71 99.81 -29.15
C GLU A 334 63.43 99.33 -29.88
N GLN A 335 62.88 100.12 -30.80
CA GLN A 335 61.79 99.68 -31.67
C GLN A 335 62.22 98.56 -32.62
N ASP A 336 63.38 98.70 -33.27
CA ASP A 336 63.93 97.68 -34.16
C ASP A 336 64.19 96.37 -33.41
N ARG A 337 64.72 96.45 -32.17
CA ARG A 337 64.91 95.30 -31.29
C ARG A 337 63.59 94.60 -30.94
N VAL A 338 62.54 95.34 -30.60
CA VAL A 338 61.21 94.76 -30.30
C VAL A 338 60.59 94.12 -31.55
N ILE A 339 60.78 94.71 -32.73
CA ILE A 339 60.31 94.14 -34.01
C ILE A 339 61.04 92.84 -34.34
N GLU A 340 62.35 92.77 -34.10
CA GLU A 340 63.14 91.55 -34.25
C GLU A 340 62.63 90.46 -33.29
N GLN A 341 62.34 90.79 -32.03
CA GLN A 341 61.76 89.87 -31.05
C GLN A 341 60.35 89.39 -31.43
N VAL A 342 59.51 90.24 -32.04
CA VAL A 342 58.21 89.81 -32.59
C VAL A 342 58.42 88.77 -33.68
N THR A 343 59.35 89.02 -34.60
CA THR A 343 59.64 88.13 -35.74
C THR A 343 60.19 86.78 -35.26
N GLU A 344 61.08 86.78 -34.26
CA GLU A 344 61.58 85.56 -33.62
C GLU A 344 60.46 84.78 -32.92
N THR A 345 59.57 85.48 -32.20
CA THR A 345 58.43 84.86 -31.51
C THR A 345 57.43 84.26 -32.51
N GLU A 346 57.18 84.91 -33.65
CA GLU A 346 56.33 84.39 -34.72
C GLU A 346 56.89 83.11 -35.35
N GLU A 347 58.21 83.02 -35.55
CA GLU A 347 58.87 81.82 -36.04
C GLU A 347 58.79 80.67 -35.01
N LEU A 348 58.89 80.97 -33.71
CA LEU A 348 58.67 80.00 -32.64
C LEU A 348 57.22 79.51 -32.58
N ILE A 349 56.24 80.40 -32.73
CA ILE A 349 54.81 80.04 -32.83
C ILE A 349 54.61 79.08 -34.01
N LYS A 350 55.15 79.40 -35.18
CA LYS A 350 55.02 78.56 -36.39
C LYS A 350 55.57 77.16 -36.17
N ARG A 351 56.74 77.02 -35.54
CA ARG A 351 57.34 75.71 -35.19
C ARG A 351 56.48 74.95 -34.18
N SER A 352 55.96 75.64 -33.16
CA SER A 352 55.08 75.04 -32.14
C SER A 352 53.76 74.56 -32.75
N THR A 353 53.16 75.34 -33.68
CA THR A 353 51.98 74.93 -34.44
C THR A 353 52.23 73.65 -35.24
N SER A 354 53.32 73.59 -36.01
CA SER A 354 53.66 72.38 -36.79
C SER A 354 53.87 71.15 -35.90
N ARG A 355 54.52 71.33 -34.75
CA ARG A 355 54.72 70.24 -33.78
C ARG A 355 53.40 69.77 -33.15
N LEU A 356 52.48 70.69 -32.87
CA LEU A 356 51.16 70.35 -32.36
C LEU A 356 50.34 69.56 -33.39
N ASP A 357 50.39 69.95 -34.67
CA ASP A 357 49.74 69.24 -35.78
C ASP A 357 50.29 67.80 -35.93
N GLU A 358 51.62 67.63 -35.83
CA GLU A 358 52.27 66.31 -35.83
C GLU A 358 51.79 65.43 -34.67
N LEU A 359 51.72 65.98 -33.46
CA LEU A 359 51.25 65.27 -32.26
C LEU A 359 49.76 64.91 -32.36
N GLN A 360 48.93 65.78 -32.94
CA GLN A 360 47.52 65.51 -33.19
C GLN A 360 47.33 64.40 -34.24
N ALA A 361 48.12 64.41 -35.31
CA ALA A 361 48.11 63.34 -36.33
C ALA A 361 48.56 61.99 -35.73
N ALA A 362 49.61 61.99 -34.91
CA ALA A 362 50.08 60.80 -34.21
C ALA A 362 49.03 60.26 -33.23
N ARG A 363 48.35 61.13 -32.48
CA ARG A 363 47.25 60.76 -31.57
C ARG A 363 46.10 60.11 -32.32
N ALA A 364 45.70 60.66 -33.48
CA ALA A 364 44.64 60.11 -34.31
C ALA A 364 45.01 58.73 -34.89
N ALA A 365 46.27 58.55 -35.32
CA ALA A 365 46.78 57.26 -35.79
C ALA A 365 46.78 56.21 -34.67
N GLN A 366 47.26 56.57 -33.47
CA GLN A 366 47.32 55.66 -32.34
C GLN A 366 45.93 55.28 -31.80
N THR A 367 45.00 56.23 -31.82
CA THR A 367 43.58 55.97 -31.47
C THR A 367 42.97 54.95 -32.42
N ARG A 368 43.20 55.07 -33.74
CA ARG A 368 42.75 54.07 -34.73
C ARG A 368 43.33 52.70 -34.46
N ARG A 369 44.64 52.62 -34.21
CA ARG A 369 45.33 51.36 -33.88
C ARG A 369 44.73 50.66 -32.65
N ARG A 370 44.42 51.41 -31.59
CA ARG A 370 43.77 50.87 -30.38
C ARG A 370 42.38 50.30 -30.69
N THR A 371 41.58 51.02 -31.48
CA THR A 371 40.25 50.55 -31.89
C THR A 371 40.33 49.28 -32.74
N GLU A 372 41.24 49.22 -33.72
CA GLU A 372 41.46 48.03 -34.55
C GLU A 372 41.87 46.81 -33.72
N LEU A 373 42.77 46.99 -32.75
CA LEU A 373 43.18 45.93 -31.82
C LEU A 373 42.01 45.47 -30.93
N GLY A 374 41.15 46.39 -30.48
CA GLY A 374 39.93 46.08 -29.73
C GLY A 374 38.94 45.24 -30.54
N GLU A 375 38.66 45.62 -31.78
CA GLU A 375 37.78 44.84 -32.66
C GLU A 375 38.35 43.46 -33.01
N GLN A 376 39.67 43.34 -33.14
CA GLN A 376 40.34 42.05 -33.35
C GLN A 376 40.21 41.15 -32.11
N LEU A 377 40.34 41.71 -30.91
CA LEU A 377 40.13 41.00 -29.65
C LEU A 377 38.68 40.52 -29.51
N ASP A 378 37.70 41.36 -29.81
CA ASP A 378 36.28 41.01 -29.74
C ASP A 378 35.93 39.89 -30.73
N ARG A 379 36.42 39.97 -31.97
CA ARG A 379 36.25 38.91 -32.98
C ARG A 379 36.88 37.59 -32.55
N ALA A 380 38.13 37.62 -32.10
CA ALA A 380 38.84 36.42 -31.62
C ALA A 380 38.14 35.77 -30.42
N THR A 381 37.59 36.59 -29.52
CA THR A 381 36.88 36.13 -28.31
C THR A 381 35.51 35.54 -28.67
N ALA A 382 34.75 36.17 -29.56
CA ALA A 382 33.41 35.72 -29.96
C ALA A 382 33.44 34.35 -30.67
N THR A 383 34.36 34.14 -31.62
CA THR A 383 34.48 32.86 -32.34
C THR A 383 34.97 31.74 -31.42
N TYR A 384 36.00 32.00 -30.61
CA TYR A 384 36.56 31.00 -29.70
C TYR A 384 35.55 30.57 -28.61
N LEU A 385 34.79 31.51 -28.03
CA LEU A 385 33.79 31.17 -27.01
C LEU A 385 32.62 30.37 -27.59
N THR A 386 32.24 30.58 -28.86
CA THR A 386 31.10 29.88 -29.47
C THR A 386 31.43 28.40 -29.70
N ASP A 387 32.57 28.09 -30.36
CA ASP A 387 32.98 26.72 -30.66
C ASP A 387 33.23 25.88 -29.41
N GLN A 388 33.85 26.47 -28.38
CA GLN A 388 34.14 25.76 -27.13
C GLN A 388 32.89 25.55 -26.28
N THR A 389 31.97 26.52 -26.25
CA THR A 389 30.68 26.34 -25.56
C THR A 389 29.86 25.22 -26.22
N GLU A 390 29.90 25.10 -27.54
CA GLU A 390 29.22 24.03 -28.26
C GLU A 390 29.83 22.64 -27.96
N ARG A 391 31.16 22.54 -27.90
CA ARG A 391 31.86 21.31 -27.48
C ARG A 391 31.53 20.89 -26.06
N ILE A 392 31.53 21.82 -25.11
CA ILE A 392 31.16 21.54 -23.70
C ILE A 392 29.71 21.05 -23.62
N ARG A 393 28.79 21.72 -24.32
CA ARG A 393 27.38 21.27 -24.38
C ARG A 393 27.24 19.87 -24.98
N ALA A 394 28.00 19.55 -26.02
CA ALA A 394 27.99 18.22 -26.64
C ALA A 394 28.48 17.13 -25.66
N VAL A 395 29.57 17.38 -24.94
CA VAL A 395 30.11 16.46 -23.93
C VAL A 395 29.13 16.32 -22.75
N ALA A 396 28.57 17.41 -22.24
CA ALA A 396 27.55 17.36 -21.19
C ALA A 396 26.31 16.56 -21.60
N ALA A 397 25.84 16.74 -22.85
CA ALA A 397 24.72 15.97 -23.39
C ALA A 397 25.07 14.48 -23.61
N GLN A 398 26.33 14.15 -23.88
CA GLN A 398 26.79 12.77 -23.93
C GLN A 398 26.82 12.14 -22.52
N GLN A 399 27.34 12.85 -21.53
CA GLN A 399 27.35 12.39 -20.14
C GLN A 399 25.93 12.11 -19.64
N ALA A 400 24.99 13.04 -19.84
CA ALA A 400 23.60 12.87 -19.43
C ALA A 400 22.94 11.63 -20.08
N ARG A 401 23.21 11.38 -21.38
CA ARG A 401 22.70 10.19 -22.08
C ARG A 401 23.29 8.89 -21.52
N LEU A 402 24.58 8.88 -21.19
CA LEU A 402 25.25 7.72 -20.59
C LEU A 402 24.77 7.46 -19.17
N GLU A 403 24.55 8.50 -18.37
CA GLU A 403 24.00 8.38 -17.02
C GLU A 403 22.57 7.83 -17.04
N GLU A 404 21.71 8.32 -17.95
CA GLU A 404 20.38 7.76 -18.15
C GLU A 404 20.43 6.29 -18.62
N HIS A 405 21.34 5.96 -19.53
CA HIS A 405 21.50 4.58 -19.98
C HIS A 405 21.95 3.65 -18.85
N LEU A 406 22.91 4.08 -18.02
CA LEU A 406 23.36 3.34 -16.84
C LEU A 406 22.24 3.14 -15.82
N ALA A 407 21.39 4.16 -15.59
CA ALA A 407 20.23 4.02 -14.72
C ALA A 407 19.27 2.93 -15.23
N ARG A 408 18.93 2.95 -16.54
CA ARG A 408 18.08 1.92 -17.16
C ARG A 408 18.69 0.50 -17.07
N LEU A 409 20.01 0.38 -17.24
CA LEU A 409 20.71 -0.90 -17.07
C LEU A 409 20.66 -1.38 -15.62
N GLY A 410 20.80 -0.48 -14.65
CA GLY A 410 20.67 -0.76 -13.23
C GLY A 410 19.27 -1.28 -12.86
N ASP A 411 18.23 -0.62 -13.37
CA ASP A 411 16.84 -1.06 -13.17
C ASP A 411 16.62 -2.47 -13.74
N ALA A 412 17.12 -2.74 -14.96
CA ALA A 412 17.03 -4.05 -15.59
C ALA A 412 17.77 -5.15 -14.81
N LEU A 413 18.96 -4.87 -14.28
CA LEU A 413 19.71 -5.80 -13.44
C LEU A 413 18.99 -6.10 -12.12
N THR A 414 18.34 -5.09 -11.53
CA THR A 414 17.52 -5.27 -10.31
C THR A 414 16.35 -6.23 -10.54
N LEU A 415 15.74 -6.21 -11.73
CA LEU A 415 14.70 -7.17 -12.10
C LEU A 415 15.24 -8.61 -12.18
N HIS A 416 16.44 -8.80 -12.72
CA HIS A 416 17.11 -10.13 -12.74
C HIS A 416 17.43 -10.64 -11.33
N GLU A 417 17.89 -9.77 -10.44
CA GLU A 417 18.13 -10.13 -9.03
C GLU A 417 16.84 -10.54 -8.32
N ARG A 418 15.74 -9.83 -8.58
CA ARG A 418 14.42 -10.20 -8.06
C ARG A 418 13.95 -11.55 -8.60
N LEU A 419 14.09 -11.80 -9.89
CA LEU A 419 13.73 -13.08 -10.51
C LEU A 419 14.54 -14.23 -9.90
N GLN A 420 15.85 -14.04 -9.72
CA GLN A 420 16.72 -15.02 -9.07
C GLN A 420 16.25 -15.32 -7.63
N GLY A 421 15.97 -14.29 -6.83
CA GLY A 421 15.48 -14.47 -5.46
C GLY A 421 14.11 -15.18 -5.41
N GLN A 422 13.22 -14.91 -6.37
CA GLN A 422 11.96 -15.65 -6.49
C GLN A 422 12.19 -17.13 -6.82
N ASN A 423 13.07 -17.43 -7.76
CA ASN A 423 13.39 -18.82 -8.14
C ASN A 423 14.04 -19.61 -6.98
N GLU A 424 14.92 -18.97 -6.20
CA GLU A 424 15.51 -19.57 -5.00
C GLU A 424 14.43 -19.90 -3.95
N ARG A 425 13.47 -19.00 -3.73
CA ARG A 425 12.34 -19.23 -2.83
C ARG A 425 11.40 -20.32 -3.34
N ILE A 426 11.13 -20.39 -4.64
CA ILE A 426 10.34 -21.47 -5.26
C ILE A 426 11.01 -22.82 -4.97
N ALA A 427 12.32 -22.96 -5.22
CA ALA A 427 13.05 -24.20 -4.96
C ALA A 427 13.12 -24.59 -3.48
N GLU A 428 13.04 -23.63 -2.56
CA GLU A 428 12.87 -23.90 -1.12
C GLU A 428 11.48 -24.46 -0.82
N LEU A 429 10.43 -23.82 -1.32
CA LEU A 429 9.05 -24.23 -1.13
C LEU A 429 8.74 -25.60 -1.77
N GLU A 430 9.35 -25.92 -2.93
CA GLU A 430 9.23 -27.24 -3.56
C GLU A 430 9.80 -28.35 -2.65
N ARG A 431 10.98 -28.14 -2.07
CA ARG A 431 11.58 -29.09 -1.12
C ARG A 431 10.73 -29.24 0.15
N GLU A 432 10.20 -28.13 0.64
CA GLU A 432 9.28 -28.14 1.79
C GLU A 432 7.98 -28.90 1.46
N GLN A 433 7.44 -28.72 0.25
CA GLN A 433 6.26 -29.45 -0.22
C GLN A 433 6.52 -30.97 -0.28
N GLU A 434 7.68 -31.39 -0.77
CA GLU A 434 8.09 -32.80 -0.80
C GLU A 434 8.22 -33.41 0.61
N ASP A 435 8.86 -32.71 1.55
CA ASP A 435 9.00 -33.14 2.95
C ASP A 435 7.63 -33.32 3.61
N LEU A 436 6.74 -32.33 3.46
CA LEU A 436 5.39 -32.38 4.02
C LEU A 436 4.59 -33.55 3.47
N ASN A 437 4.67 -33.79 2.16
CA ASN A 437 4.01 -34.95 1.53
C ASN A 437 4.54 -36.28 2.08
N ALA A 438 5.86 -36.41 2.27
CA ALA A 438 6.46 -37.61 2.85
C ALA A 438 6.01 -37.83 4.30
N ARG A 439 5.97 -36.78 5.12
CA ARG A 439 5.50 -36.84 6.52
C ARG A 439 4.02 -37.21 6.62
N ILE A 440 3.17 -36.65 5.74
CA ILE A 440 1.74 -37.00 5.67
C ILE A 440 1.54 -38.46 5.26
N ALA A 441 2.38 -39.00 4.36
CA ALA A 441 2.30 -40.40 3.96
C ALA A 441 2.69 -41.35 5.11
N ALA A 442 3.75 -41.02 5.85
CA ALA A 442 4.22 -41.82 6.98
C ALA A 442 3.18 -41.92 8.12
N ALA A 443 2.43 -40.84 8.37
CA ALA A 443 1.39 -40.78 9.40
C ALA A 443 0.21 -41.74 9.17
N ARG A 444 0.01 -42.26 7.95
CA ARG A 444 -1.11 -43.16 7.62
C ARG A 444 -0.94 -44.61 8.11
N HIS A 445 0.23 -44.99 8.64
CA HIS A 445 0.62 -46.41 8.79
C HIS A 445 0.45 -47.02 10.20
N SER A 446 -0.13 -46.34 11.20
CA SER A 446 -0.34 -46.87 12.57
C SER A 446 -1.77 -47.38 12.87
N ASN A 447 -2.30 -48.27 12.02
CA ASN A 447 -3.77 -48.50 11.89
C ASN A 447 -4.37 -49.73 12.60
N THR A 448 -3.64 -50.52 13.40
CA THR A 448 -4.18 -51.78 13.95
C THR A 448 -5.33 -51.56 14.95
N SER A 449 -5.20 -50.62 15.88
CA SER A 449 -6.24 -50.29 16.87
C SER A 449 -7.51 -49.73 16.21
N VAL A 450 -7.36 -48.98 15.12
CA VAL A 450 -8.48 -48.44 14.34
C VAL A 450 -9.32 -49.58 13.73
N HIS A 451 -8.66 -50.59 13.17
CA HIS A 451 -9.37 -51.76 12.61
C HIS A 451 -10.14 -52.52 13.70
N GLU A 452 -9.57 -52.67 14.90
CA GLU A 452 -10.24 -53.30 16.04
C GLU A 452 -11.49 -52.54 16.48
N ARG A 453 -11.43 -51.20 16.57
CA ARG A 453 -12.60 -50.36 16.89
C ARG A 453 -13.70 -50.47 15.85
N LEU A 454 -13.34 -50.45 14.57
CA LEU A 454 -14.32 -50.57 13.48
C LEU A 454 -14.98 -51.96 13.43
N ASN A 455 -14.23 -53.02 13.74
CA ASN A 455 -14.80 -54.37 13.88
C ASN A 455 -15.72 -54.47 15.10
N THR A 456 -15.36 -53.81 16.20
CA THR A 456 -16.20 -53.72 17.41
C THR A 456 -17.51 -52.98 17.12
N LEU A 457 -17.45 -51.90 16.32
CA LEU A 457 -18.65 -51.20 15.83
C LEU A 457 -19.56 -52.09 14.99
N ASP A 458 -19.00 -52.82 14.02
CA ASP A 458 -19.79 -53.75 13.20
C ASP A 458 -20.47 -54.81 14.06
N ALA A 459 -19.76 -55.39 15.03
CA ALA A 459 -20.31 -56.37 15.95
C ALA A 459 -21.41 -55.79 16.84
N ALA A 460 -21.21 -54.58 17.39
CA ALA A 460 -22.22 -53.89 18.20
C ALA A 460 -23.48 -53.56 17.39
N PHE A 461 -23.30 -53.15 16.13
CA PHE A 461 -24.39 -52.85 15.20
C PHE A 461 -25.20 -54.11 14.84
N GLU A 462 -24.52 -55.18 14.42
CA GLU A 462 -25.17 -56.46 14.10
C GLU A 462 -25.88 -57.06 15.32
N SER A 463 -25.25 -57.02 16.50
CA SER A 463 -25.87 -57.48 17.75
C SER A 463 -27.12 -56.69 18.08
N THR A 464 -27.10 -55.37 17.90
CA THR A 464 -28.25 -54.50 18.21
C THR A 464 -29.42 -54.76 17.25
N LEU A 465 -29.15 -54.94 15.95
CA LEU A 465 -30.17 -55.33 14.97
C LEU A 465 -30.80 -56.69 15.29
N ARG A 466 -30.02 -57.65 15.80
CA ARG A 466 -30.56 -58.94 16.26
C ARG A 466 -31.46 -58.77 17.48
N SER A 467 -31.07 -57.96 18.45
CA SER A 467 -31.89 -57.67 19.64
C SER A 467 -33.23 -57.02 19.27
N PHE A 468 -33.26 -56.22 18.22
CA PHE A 468 -34.50 -55.60 17.71
C PHE A 468 -35.37 -56.56 16.89
N ASP A 469 -34.86 -57.74 16.53
CA ASP A 469 -35.49 -58.66 15.57
C ASP A 469 -35.75 -57.97 14.21
N ALA A 470 -34.77 -57.18 13.76
CA ALA A 470 -34.83 -56.45 12.51
C ALA A 470 -34.92 -57.40 11.30
N PRO A 471 -35.72 -57.07 10.27
CA PRO A 471 -35.83 -57.88 9.06
C PRO A 471 -34.47 -58.17 8.39
N ARG A 472 -34.34 -59.39 7.86
CA ARG A 472 -33.14 -59.88 7.15
C ARG A 472 -33.45 -60.16 5.69
N PHE A 473 -32.47 -59.93 4.83
CA PHE A 473 -32.63 -59.88 3.38
C PHE A 473 -31.74 -60.85 2.60
N ASP A 474 -30.87 -61.59 3.30
CA ASP A 474 -29.98 -62.61 2.72
C ASP A 474 -30.01 -63.88 3.59
N ASN A 475 -29.72 -65.03 2.96
CA ASN A 475 -29.55 -66.32 3.60
C ASN A 475 -28.26 -66.41 4.43
N ARG A 476 -27.30 -65.48 4.21
CA ARG A 476 -26.11 -65.29 5.06
C ARG A 476 -26.16 -63.90 5.70
N PRO A 477 -26.95 -63.72 6.78
CA PRO A 477 -27.16 -62.41 7.38
C PRO A 477 -25.85 -61.84 7.93
N GLY A 478 -25.63 -60.55 7.68
CA GLY A 478 -24.43 -59.83 8.10
C GLY A 478 -24.58 -58.34 7.88
N SER A 479 -24.48 -57.57 8.97
CA SER A 479 -24.52 -56.12 8.95
C SER A 479 -23.16 -55.52 9.30
N ARG A 480 -22.84 -54.39 8.67
CA ARG A 480 -21.59 -53.66 8.91
C ARG A 480 -21.74 -52.18 8.59
N ILE A 481 -20.76 -51.39 8.99
CA ILE A 481 -20.62 -50.00 8.57
C ILE A 481 -19.67 -49.94 7.36
N ASN A 482 -20.16 -49.40 6.24
CA ASN A 482 -19.37 -49.22 5.03
C ASN A 482 -18.13 -48.35 5.32
N ARG A 483 -16.94 -48.75 4.89
CA ARG A 483 -15.68 -48.07 5.24
C ARG A 483 -15.40 -46.80 4.43
N ASP A 484 -16.10 -46.57 3.32
CA ASP A 484 -15.94 -45.37 2.47
C ASP A 484 -17.02 -44.32 2.76
N THR A 485 -18.22 -44.78 3.06
CA THR A 485 -19.38 -43.92 3.30
C THR A 485 -19.76 -43.83 4.77
N TYR A 486 -19.31 -44.72 5.64
CA TYR A 486 -19.74 -44.82 7.04
C TYR A 486 -21.24 -44.99 7.22
N MET A 487 -21.89 -45.56 6.21
CA MET A 487 -23.31 -45.88 6.21
C MET A 487 -23.56 -47.32 6.63
N PRO A 488 -24.66 -47.58 7.36
CA PRO A 488 -25.06 -48.93 7.69
C PRO A 488 -25.38 -49.71 6.41
N VAL A 489 -24.89 -50.93 6.36
CA VAL A 489 -25.18 -51.92 5.32
C VAL A 489 -25.75 -53.15 6.04
N VAL A 490 -26.95 -53.58 5.65
CA VAL A 490 -27.63 -54.74 6.23
C VAL A 490 -27.79 -55.78 5.13
N ASP A 491 -27.20 -56.95 5.33
CA ASP A 491 -27.29 -58.08 4.40
C ASP A 491 -26.94 -57.69 2.95
N GLY A 492 -25.89 -56.87 2.82
CA GLY A 492 -25.40 -56.37 1.53
C GLY A 492 -26.17 -55.17 0.95
N ARG A 493 -27.33 -54.80 1.50
CA ARG A 493 -28.11 -53.63 1.08
C ARG A 493 -27.64 -52.37 1.76
N SER A 494 -27.48 -51.28 1.01
CA SER A 494 -27.24 -49.97 1.61
C SER A 494 -28.49 -49.45 2.29
N PHE A 495 -28.37 -48.47 3.19
CA PHE A 495 -29.53 -47.84 3.84
C PHE A 495 -30.61 -47.38 2.84
N ALA A 496 -30.21 -46.80 1.70
CA ALA A 496 -31.14 -46.33 0.67
C ALA A 496 -31.86 -47.48 -0.08
N ASP A 497 -31.30 -48.69 -0.06
CA ASP A 497 -31.86 -49.87 -0.74
C ASP A 497 -32.77 -50.71 0.17
N LEU A 498 -32.99 -50.28 1.43
CA LEU A 498 -33.89 -50.96 2.37
C LEU A 498 -35.36 -50.78 1.98
N GLN A 499 -35.71 -49.64 1.39
CA GLN A 499 -37.03 -49.31 0.82
C GLN A 499 -38.20 -49.56 1.79
N SER A 500 -37.98 -49.34 3.09
CA SER A 500 -38.98 -49.54 4.13
C SER A 500 -38.70 -48.64 5.34
N GLN A 501 -39.57 -47.65 5.56
CA GLN A 501 -39.43 -46.65 6.63
C GLN A 501 -39.31 -47.28 8.02
N GLY A 502 -40.08 -48.34 8.32
CA GLY A 502 -39.98 -49.04 9.60
C GLY A 502 -38.64 -49.75 9.81
N VAL A 503 -38.09 -50.36 8.76
CA VAL A 503 -36.75 -50.98 8.81
C VAL A 503 -35.66 -49.93 8.91
N GLU A 504 -35.80 -48.83 8.17
CA GLU A 504 -34.89 -47.69 8.20
C GLU A 504 -34.78 -47.08 9.61
N VAL A 505 -35.91 -46.95 10.34
CA VAL A 505 -35.93 -46.56 11.76
C VAL A 505 -35.14 -47.54 12.62
N LEU A 506 -35.41 -48.84 12.52
CA LEU A 506 -34.70 -49.87 13.31
C LEU A 506 -33.18 -49.83 13.04
N VAL A 507 -32.79 -49.66 11.78
CA VAL A 507 -31.39 -49.57 11.36
C VAL A 507 -30.71 -48.32 11.90
N ASN A 508 -31.36 -47.16 11.81
CA ASN A 508 -30.81 -45.91 12.34
C ASN A 508 -30.67 -45.93 13.87
N VAL A 509 -31.69 -46.42 14.57
CA VAL A 509 -31.64 -46.56 16.03
C VAL A 509 -30.57 -47.56 16.44
N ALA A 510 -30.43 -48.67 15.73
CA ALA A 510 -29.37 -49.65 15.99
C ALA A 510 -27.98 -49.05 15.74
N HIS A 511 -27.84 -48.25 14.68
CA HIS A 511 -26.59 -47.61 14.32
C HIS A 511 -26.14 -46.61 15.39
N VAL A 512 -27.02 -45.70 15.82
CA VAL A 512 -26.66 -44.71 16.86
C VAL A 512 -26.39 -45.38 18.21
N LEU A 513 -27.15 -46.42 18.57
CA LEU A 513 -26.92 -47.17 19.81
C LEU A 513 -25.60 -47.95 19.76
N ALA A 514 -25.21 -48.46 18.59
CA ALA A 514 -23.92 -49.12 18.41
C ALA A 514 -22.75 -48.18 18.70
N HIS A 515 -22.77 -46.94 18.17
CA HIS A 515 -21.76 -45.93 18.49
C HIS A 515 -21.63 -45.67 20.00
N GLN A 516 -22.77 -45.53 20.70
CA GLN A 516 -22.78 -45.35 22.15
C GLN A 516 -22.21 -46.56 22.90
N LYS A 517 -22.57 -47.78 22.50
CA LYS A 517 -22.02 -49.01 23.12
C LYS A 517 -20.51 -49.13 22.97
N VAL A 518 -19.97 -48.81 21.79
CA VAL A 518 -18.53 -48.86 21.55
C VAL A 518 -17.82 -47.77 22.34
N ALA A 519 -18.32 -46.53 22.33
CA ALA A 519 -17.74 -45.42 23.11
C ALA A 519 -17.74 -45.66 24.62
N LEU A 520 -18.75 -46.37 25.15
CA LEU A 520 -18.78 -46.76 26.57
C LEU A 520 -17.74 -47.83 26.94
N THR A 521 -17.25 -48.59 25.95
CA THR A 521 -16.29 -49.68 26.11
C THR A 521 -14.85 -49.22 25.83
N ASP A 522 -14.66 -48.29 24.89
CA ASP A 522 -13.37 -47.71 24.53
C ASP A 522 -13.38 -46.19 24.77
N GLU A 523 -12.74 -45.76 25.86
CA GLU A 523 -12.67 -44.35 26.28
C GLU A 523 -11.92 -43.46 25.28
N ALA A 524 -11.15 -44.04 24.36
CA ALA A 524 -10.48 -43.28 23.31
C ALA A 524 -11.41 -42.85 22.16
N ILE A 525 -12.69 -43.21 22.21
CA ILE A 525 -13.73 -42.70 21.30
C ILE A 525 -14.41 -41.51 21.97
N PRO A 526 -14.08 -40.25 21.59
CA PRO A 526 -14.62 -39.06 22.23
C PRO A 526 -16.04 -38.76 21.74
N LEU A 527 -17.01 -39.56 22.19
CA LEU A 527 -18.43 -39.38 21.91
C LEU A 527 -19.18 -39.04 23.21
N PRO A 528 -19.99 -37.97 23.24
CA PRO A 528 -20.83 -37.70 24.39
C PRO A 528 -21.79 -38.86 24.65
N ASN A 529 -21.82 -39.35 25.90
CA ASN A 529 -22.68 -40.44 26.33
C ASN A 529 -24.13 -39.98 26.57
N LEU A 530 -24.73 -39.45 25.52
CA LEU A 530 -26.08 -38.92 25.47
C LEU A 530 -26.72 -39.40 24.17
N LEU A 531 -27.89 -40.02 24.28
CA LEU A 531 -28.69 -40.45 23.14
C LEU A 531 -30.09 -39.87 23.23
N ILE A 532 -30.46 -39.05 22.25
CA ILE A 532 -31.80 -38.47 22.11
C ILE A 532 -32.42 -39.02 20.82
N ILE A 533 -33.57 -39.69 20.93
CA ILE A 533 -34.31 -40.25 19.80
C ILE A 533 -35.66 -39.56 19.74
N ASP A 534 -35.87 -38.77 18.70
CA ASP A 534 -37.12 -38.05 18.48
C ASP A 534 -38.02 -38.83 17.52
N GLY A 535 -39.17 -39.31 17.99
CA GLY A 535 -40.18 -39.98 17.15
C GLY A 535 -39.92 -41.47 16.87
N ILE A 536 -39.46 -42.23 17.88
CA ILE A 536 -39.07 -43.65 17.76
C ILE A 536 -40.17 -44.58 17.17
N SER A 537 -41.45 -44.24 17.32
CA SER A 537 -42.60 -45.02 16.82
C SER A 537 -43.22 -44.49 15.53
N SER A 538 -42.80 -43.30 15.04
CA SER A 538 -43.61 -42.51 14.09
C SER A 538 -43.92 -43.24 12.77
N ASN A 539 -43.07 -44.18 12.36
CA ASN A 539 -43.20 -44.95 11.11
C ASN A 539 -43.00 -46.47 11.31
N VAL A 540 -43.17 -46.97 12.55
CA VAL A 540 -43.14 -48.41 12.84
C VAL A 540 -44.59 -48.89 13.04
N GLY A 541 -44.96 -50.03 12.45
CA GLY A 541 -46.31 -50.58 12.62
C GLY A 541 -46.64 -50.85 14.09
N HIS A 542 -47.85 -50.47 14.51
CA HIS A 542 -48.34 -50.65 15.89
C HIS A 542 -49.13 -51.95 16.10
N GLU A 543 -49.10 -52.87 15.12
CA GLU A 543 -49.82 -54.14 15.15
C GLU A 543 -48.90 -55.32 14.77
N GLY A 544 -49.26 -56.52 15.23
CA GLY A 544 -48.59 -57.77 14.83
C GLY A 544 -47.09 -57.79 15.14
N VAL A 545 -46.31 -58.26 14.16
CA VAL A 545 -44.85 -58.45 14.28
C VAL A 545 -44.12 -57.11 14.45
N ASP A 546 -44.64 -56.01 13.89
CA ASP A 546 -44.00 -54.69 13.98
C ASP A 546 -44.12 -54.10 15.40
N LEU A 547 -45.24 -54.35 16.09
CA LEU A 547 -45.37 -54.00 17.52
C LEU A 547 -44.38 -54.79 18.39
N GLU A 548 -44.12 -56.06 18.06
CA GLU A 548 -43.14 -56.88 18.78
C GLU A 548 -41.71 -56.33 18.59
N ARG A 549 -41.35 -55.94 17.37
CA ARG A 549 -40.07 -55.27 17.07
C ARG A 549 -39.93 -53.94 17.80
N LEU A 550 -40.98 -53.12 17.82
CA LEU A 550 -41.01 -51.87 18.57
C LEU A 550 -40.76 -52.13 20.07
N ARG A 551 -41.44 -53.12 20.66
CA ARG A 551 -41.21 -53.52 22.06
C ARG A 551 -39.78 -54.00 22.31
N LYS A 552 -39.21 -54.82 21.42
CA LYS A 552 -37.82 -55.29 21.51
C LYS A 552 -36.82 -54.13 21.43
N MET A 553 -37.05 -53.17 20.54
CA MET A 553 -36.23 -51.96 20.43
C MET A 553 -36.26 -51.13 21.73
N TYR A 554 -37.46 -50.86 22.26
CA TYR A 554 -37.61 -50.17 23.54
C TYR A 554 -36.96 -50.92 24.70
N THR A 555 -37.13 -52.23 24.77
CA THR A 555 -36.53 -53.08 25.81
C THR A 555 -35.01 -53.01 25.74
N THR A 556 -34.44 -53.13 24.55
CA THR A 556 -32.98 -53.05 24.33
C THR A 556 -32.42 -51.66 24.72
N LEU A 557 -33.14 -50.58 24.40
CA LEU A 557 -32.75 -49.22 24.81
C LEU A 557 -32.84 -49.06 26.33
N LEU A 558 -33.89 -49.58 26.96
CA LEU A 558 -34.05 -49.55 28.41
C LEU A 558 -32.94 -50.35 29.11
N GLU A 559 -32.62 -51.54 28.63
CA GLU A 559 -31.52 -52.37 29.11
C GLU A 559 -30.19 -51.62 29.01
N ALA A 560 -29.89 -51.00 27.86
CA ALA A 560 -28.68 -50.21 27.67
C ALA A 560 -28.62 -49.02 28.64
N ALA A 561 -29.72 -48.29 28.82
CA ALA A 561 -29.81 -47.18 29.76
C ALA A 561 -29.64 -47.63 31.23
N ASN A 562 -30.17 -48.81 31.59
CA ASN A 562 -30.07 -49.31 32.96
C ASN A 562 -28.69 -49.89 33.26
N HIS A 563 -28.09 -50.62 32.30
CA HIS A 563 -26.76 -51.17 32.44
C HIS A 563 -25.67 -50.09 32.59
N HIS A 564 -25.91 -48.91 31.99
CA HIS A 564 -25.00 -47.77 32.02
C HIS A 564 -25.62 -46.54 32.68
N ILE A 565 -26.45 -46.71 33.71
CA ILE A 565 -27.28 -45.63 34.27
C ILE A 565 -26.49 -44.38 34.71
N ASP A 566 -25.27 -44.55 35.21
CA ASP A 566 -24.40 -43.47 35.66
C ASP A 566 -23.52 -42.89 34.54
N ARG A 567 -23.50 -43.52 33.36
CA ARG A 567 -22.60 -43.19 32.25
C ARG A 567 -23.31 -42.77 30.96
N LEU A 568 -24.53 -43.26 30.70
CA LEU A 568 -25.30 -43.03 29.47
C LEU A 568 -26.70 -42.50 29.79
N GLN A 569 -27.04 -41.34 29.23
CA GLN A 569 -28.41 -40.83 29.28
C GLN A 569 -29.13 -41.11 27.96
N ILE A 570 -30.21 -41.90 28.00
CA ILE A 570 -31.11 -42.10 26.86
C ILE A 570 -32.43 -41.34 27.10
N ILE A 571 -32.80 -40.50 26.13
CA ILE A 571 -34.06 -39.75 26.06
C ILE A 571 -34.79 -40.16 24.79
N VAL A 572 -36.03 -40.62 24.93
CA VAL A 572 -36.90 -40.96 23.80
C VAL A 572 -38.12 -40.03 23.77
N THR A 573 -38.56 -39.63 22.60
CA THR A 573 -39.85 -38.96 22.42
C THR A 573 -40.81 -39.87 21.66
N ASP A 574 -42.05 -39.95 22.15
CA ASP A 574 -43.09 -40.76 21.53
C ASP A 574 -44.48 -40.17 21.82
N ASN A 575 -45.44 -40.42 20.94
CA ASN A 575 -46.86 -40.20 21.20
C ASN A 575 -47.46 -41.33 22.04
N ASP A 576 -47.11 -42.58 21.73
CA ASP A 576 -47.76 -43.78 22.25
C ASP A 576 -46.72 -44.90 22.45
N SER A 577 -45.90 -44.73 23.50
CA SER A 577 -44.89 -45.72 23.87
C SER A 577 -45.57 -47.02 24.34
N PRO A 578 -45.12 -48.21 23.89
CA PRO A 578 -45.67 -49.47 24.38
C PRO A 578 -45.55 -49.58 25.91
N PRO A 579 -46.50 -50.26 26.59
CA PRO A 579 -46.48 -50.40 28.05
C PRO A 579 -45.30 -51.29 28.47
N ILE A 580 -44.19 -50.65 28.84
CA ILE A 580 -42.96 -51.29 29.27
C ILE A 580 -42.60 -50.72 30.64
N ASP A 581 -42.50 -51.59 31.63
CA ASP A 581 -42.13 -51.22 32.99
C ASP A 581 -40.68 -50.72 33.05
N GLY A 582 -40.43 -49.69 33.87
CA GLY A 582 -39.09 -49.11 34.08
C GLY A 582 -38.75 -47.91 33.18
N ILE A 583 -39.64 -47.52 32.25
CA ILE A 583 -39.51 -46.25 31.53
C ILE A 583 -39.89 -45.09 32.45
N HIS A 584 -38.96 -44.16 32.68
CA HIS A 584 -39.23 -42.96 33.46
C HIS A 584 -39.84 -41.87 32.56
N ARG A 585 -41.13 -41.56 32.75
CA ARG A 585 -41.82 -40.49 32.03
C ARG A 585 -41.43 -39.13 32.62
N ALA A 586 -40.36 -38.56 32.08
CA ALA A 586 -39.77 -37.34 32.61
C ALA A 586 -40.57 -36.08 32.27
N LEU A 587 -41.37 -36.12 31.18
CA LEU A 587 -42.22 -35.02 30.74
C LEU A 587 -43.42 -35.59 29.98
N GLU A 588 -44.62 -35.20 30.40
CA GLU A 588 -45.88 -35.50 29.70
C GLU A 588 -46.47 -34.20 29.15
N LEU A 589 -46.62 -34.13 27.82
CA LEU A 589 -47.16 -32.96 27.13
C LEU A 589 -48.57 -33.28 26.62
N SER A 590 -49.49 -32.34 26.76
CA SER A 590 -50.86 -32.49 26.29
C SER A 590 -51.28 -31.30 25.45
N ASP A 591 -52.46 -31.37 24.84
CA ASP A 591 -53.00 -30.22 24.10
C ASP A 591 -53.34 -29.04 25.01
N THR A 592 -53.48 -29.25 26.32
CA THR A 592 -53.74 -28.21 27.33
C THR A 592 -52.50 -27.80 28.12
N ASP A 593 -51.48 -28.67 28.20
CA ASP A 593 -50.19 -28.43 28.84
C ASP A 593 -49.06 -28.64 27.83
N ARG A 594 -48.82 -27.60 27.02
CA ARG A 594 -47.86 -27.61 25.90
C ARG A 594 -46.57 -26.90 26.29
N LEU A 595 -45.44 -27.40 25.78
CA LEU A 595 -44.18 -26.65 25.87
C LEU A 595 -44.25 -25.34 25.05
N VAL A 596 -44.95 -25.39 23.91
CA VAL A 596 -45.14 -24.24 23.02
C VAL A 596 -46.48 -23.58 23.35
N PRO A 597 -46.48 -22.39 24.00
CA PRO A 597 -47.71 -21.71 24.31
C PRO A 597 -48.42 -21.24 23.04
N GLN A 598 -49.75 -21.40 22.98
CA GLN A 598 -50.55 -20.82 21.92
C GLN A 598 -50.50 -19.29 22.00
N ALA A 599 -50.54 -18.62 20.85
CA ALA A 599 -50.73 -17.17 20.82
C ALA A 599 -52.03 -16.82 21.58
N PRO A 600 -52.06 -15.76 22.40
CA PRO A 600 -53.29 -15.38 23.09
C PRO A 600 -54.36 -15.08 22.03
N SER A 601 -55.48 -15.80 22.10
CA SER A 601 -56.68 -15.48 21.33
C SER A 601 -57.08 -14.04 21.68
N LEU A 602 -57.05 -13.14 20.69
CA LEU A 602 -57.66 -11.83 20.84
C LEU A 602 -59.13 -12.02 21.25
N PRO A 603 -59.66 -11.27 22.22
CA PRO A 603 -61.07 -11.35 22.57
C PRO A 603 -61.90 -11.04 21.34
N GLU A 604 -62.84 -11.91 21.00
CA GLU A 604 -63.88 -11.60 20.02
C GLU A 604 -64.71 -10.45 20.57
N ASP A 605 -64.45 -9.24 20.08
CA ASP A 605 -65.29 -8.08 20.36
C ASP A 605 -66.60 -8.25 19.60
N SER A 606 -67.61 -8.72 20.31
CA SER A 606 -68.99 -8.74 19.88
C SER A 606 -69.54 -7.31 19.81
N THR A 607 -69.48 -6.67 18.65
CA THR A 607 -70.41 -5.57 18.33
C THR A 607 -70.78 -5.57 16.85
N HIS A 608 -72.07 -5.75 16.63
CA HIS A 608 -72.79 -5.42 15.40
C HIS A 608 -72.47 -4.03 14.87
N SER A 609 -72.24 -3.93 13.55
CA SER A 609 -72.88 -2.92 12.71
C SER A 609 -72.88 -3.40 11.25
N ALA A 610 -74.07 -3.69 10.74
CA ALA A 610 -74.34 -3.78 9.32
C ALA A 610 -74.39 -2.36 8.72
N GLU A 611 -73.76 -2.13 7.57
CA GLU A 611 -74.42 -1.70 6.33
C GLU A 611 -73.40 -1.32 5.24
N ASP A 612 -73.83 -1.61 4.01
CA ASP A 612 -73.45 -1.06 2.70
C ASP A 612 -72.22 -1.55 1.92
N ASN A 613 -72.53 -2.41 0.93
CA ASN A 613 -72.36 -2.19 -0.52
C ASN A 613 -71.22 -1.25 -0.97
N GLU A 614 -70.27 -1.78 -1.75
CA GLU A 614 -70.13 -1.41 -3.16
C GLU A 614 -69.07 -2.27 -3.88
N ALA A 615 -69.24 -2.35 -5.19
CA ALA A 615 -68.65 -3.30 -6.11
C ALA A 615 -67.15 -3.10 -6.39
N GLU A 616 -66.46 -4.22 -6.65
CA GLU A 616 -65.19 -4.24 -7.38
C GLU A 616 -65.35 -3.61 -8.77
N PRO A 617 -64.26 -2.98 -9.26
CA PRO A 617 -63.81 -3.36 -10.59
C PRO A 617 -62.35 -3.78 -10.58
N GLY A 618 -62.06 -4.74 -11.45
CA GLY A 618 -60.76 -5.38 -11.55
C GLY A 618 -59.67 -4.49 -12.14
N ASN A 619 -58.49 -5.10 -12.19
CA ASN A 619 -57.54 -5.14 -13.30
C ASN A 619 -56.10 -4.86 -12.84
N GLY A 620 -55.16 -5.68 -13.28
CA GLY A 620 -53.73 -5.36 -13.15
C GLY A 620 -52.77 -6.53 -13.06
N ALA A 621 -52.82 -7.47 -14.01
CA ALA A 621 -51.67 -8.34 -14.29
C ALA A 621 -50.52 -7.50 -14.86
N ARG A 622 -49.30 -7.69 -14.34
CA ARG A 622 -48.05 -7.27 -14.97
C ARG A 622 -47.08 -8.45 -14.96
N ASP A 623 -46.73 -8.88 -16.17
CA ASP A 623 -45.50 -9.61 -16.49
C ASP A 623 -44.26 -8.87 -15.94
N PRO A 624 -43.14 -9.60 -15.83
CA PRO A 624 -41.94 -9.05 -16.43
C PRO A 624 -41.18 -10.06 -17.29
N SER A 625 -40.59 -9.49 -18.34
CA SER A 625 -39.55 -10.04 -19.22
C SER A 625 -38.26 -10.37 -18.48
#